data_AF-A0A758XZS9-F1
#
_entry.id   AF-A0A758XZS9-F1
#
_cell.length_a   1.000
_cell.length_b   1.000
_cell.length_c   1.000
_cell.angle_alpha   90.00
_cell.angle_beta   90.00
_cell.angle_gamma   90.00
#
_symmetry.space_group_name_H-M   'P 1'
#
loop_
_entity.id
_entity.type
_entity.pdbx_description
1 polymer ?
#
loop_
_entity_poly.entity_id
_entity_poly.type
_entity_poly.pdbx_seq_one_letter_code
_entity_poly.pdbx_strand_id
1 'polypeptide(L)'
;RNQLAADQVQQRQAIAKLAEHYGIMFFYRGQDPIDGQLAQVINGFRDTYGLSVIPVSVDGVINPLLPDSRTDQGQAQRLGVKYFPAMMLVDPKQGSVRPLSYGFISQDDLAKQFLNVSEDFKPNF
;
A
#
# COMPACT_ATOMS: atom_id res chain seq x y z
N ARG A 1 23.63 -7.22 -20.20
CA ARG A 1 23.54 -6.09 -19.23
C ARG A 1 22.43 -5.09 -19.56
N ASN A 2 22.02 -4.92 -20.82
CA ASN A 2 20.92 -3.99 -21.19
C ASN A 2 19.51 -4.50 -20.90
N GLN A 3 19.31 -5.82 -20.80
CA GLN A 3 17.97 -6.41 -20.61
C GLN A 3 17.41 -6.16 -19.20
N LEU A 4 18.21 -6.36 -18.15
CA LEU A 4 17.79 -6.11 -16.76
C LEU A 4 17.34 -4.66 -16.52
N ALA A 5 18.02 -3.68 -17.14
CA ALA A 5 17.65 -2.28 -17.01
C ALA A 5 16.34 -1.97 -17.76
N ALA A 6 16.13 -2.58 -18.93
CA ALA A 6 14.88 -2.44 -19.68
C ALA A 6 13.69 -3.07 -18.91
N ASP A 7 13.89 -4.25 -18.32
CA ASP A 7 12.88 -4.94 -17.53
C ASP A 7 12.46 -4.11 -16.31
N GLN A 8 13.42 -3.48 -15.62
CA GLN A 8 13.15 -2.58 -14.49
C GLN A 8 12.35 -1.33 -14.91
N VAL A 9 12.68 -0.72 -16.06
CA VAL A 9 11.93 0.44 -16.56
C VAL A 9 10.49 0.05 -16.91
N GLN A 10 10.29 -1.10 -17.55
CA GLN A 10 8.96 -1.60 -17.88
C GLN A 10 8.12 -1.89 -16.62
N GLN A 11 8.70 -2.58 -15.63
CA GLN A 11 8.03 -2.83 -14.35
C GLN A 11 7.63 -1.52 -13.67
N ARG A 12 8.54 -0.54 -13.64
CA ARG A 12 8.26 0.76 -13.02
C ARG A 12 7.10 1.49 -13.71
N GLN A 13 7.07 1.48 -15.04
CA GLN A 13 5.99 2.08 -15.82
C GLN A 13 4.66 1.38 -15.59
N ALA A 14 4.65 0.05 -15.52
CA ALA A 14 3.45 -0.73 -15.25
C ALA A 14 2.87 -0.41 -13.87
N ILE A 15 3.72 -0.35 -12.83
CA ILE A 15 3.29 -0.01 -11.47
C ILE A 15 2.80 1.43 -11.41
N ALA A 16 3.50 2.39 -12.02
CA ALA A 16 3.08 3.79 -12.05
C ALA A 16 1.69 3.95 -12.70
N LYS A 17 1.44 3.24 -13.81
CA LYS A 17 0.13 3.24 -14.47
C LYS A 17 -0.99 2.69 -13.58
N LEU A 18 -0.69 1.68 -12.77
CA LEU A 18 -1.64 1.16 -11.78
C LEU A 18 -1.86 2.16 -10.63
N ALA A 19 -0.80 2.83 -10.18
CA ALA A 19 -0.86 3.87 -9.14
C ALA A 19 -1.66 5.12 -9.55
N GLU A 20 -1.82 5.39 -10.86
CA GLU A 20 -2.75 6.40 -11.37
C GLU A 20 -4.23 6.04 -11.15
N HIS A 21 -4.53 4.75 -11.04
CA HIS A 21 -5.89 4.23 -10.97
C HIS A 21 -6.29 3.79 -9.57
N TYR A 22 -5.36 3.19 -8.85
CA TYR A 22 -5.58 2.62 -7.52
C TYR A 22 -4.87 3.45 -6.45
N GLY A 23 -5.46 3.46 -5.25
CA GLY A 23 -4.82 3.97 -4.04
C GLY A 23 -4.66 2.89 -2.98
N ILE A 24 -3.99 3.23 -1.88
CA ILE A 24 -3.95 2.41 -0.66
C ILE A 24 -4.61 3.16 0.50
N MET A 25 -5.44 2.47 1.28
CA MET A 25 -5.66 2.83 2.68
C MET A 25 -4.70 2.01 3.54
N PHE A 26 -3.85 2.69 4.31
CA PHE A 26 -2.84 2.06 5.16
C PHE A 26 -3.25 2.18 6.62
N PHE A 27 -3.70 1.08 7.22
CA PHE A 27 -4.08 1.02 8.62
C PHE A 27 -2.89 0.60 9.47
N TYR A 28 -2.52 1.41 10.46
CA TYR A 28 -1.32 1.20 11.25
C TYR A 28 -1.47 1.71 12.68
N ARG A 29 -0.64 1.19 13.59
CA ARG A 29 -0.47 1.66 14.96
C ARG A 29 0.79 2.51 15.02
N GLY A 30 0.67 3.79 15.37
CA GLY A 30 1.81 4.69 15.44
C GLY A 30 2.81 4.37 16.54
N GLN A 31 2.38 3.65 17.59
CA GLN A 31 3.27 3.21 18.67
C GLN A 31 4.05 1.92 18.35
N ASP A 32 3.63 1.16 17.33
CA ASP A 32 4.24 -0.14 17.01
C ASP A 32 5.44 0.04 16.05
N PRO A 33 6.64 -0.44 16.42
CA PRO A 33 7.83 -0.30 15.58
C PRO A 33 7.73 -0.99 14.21
N ILE A 34 7.01 -2.11 14.10
CA ILE A 34 6.88 -2.87 12.85
C ILE A 34 5.98 -2.09 11.88
N ASP A 35 4.88 -1.55 12.37
CA ASP A 35 4.01 -0.64 11.62
C ASP A 35 4.80 0.59 11.15
N GLY A 36 5.69 1.13 11.98
CA GLY A 36 6.59 2.24 11.63
C GLY A 36 7.63 1.91 10.56
N GLN A 37 8.12 0.67 10.50
CA GLN A 37 8.99 0.21 9.41
C GLN A 37 8.24 0.14 8.09
N LEU A 38 7.01 -0.36 8.09
CA LEU A 38 6.20 -0.40 6.87
C LEU A 38 5.83 1.01 6.38
N ALA A 39 5.67 1.99 7.29
CA ALA A 39 5.50 3.39 6.90
C ALA A 39 6.67 3.92 6.05
N GLN A 40 7.92 3.51 6.34
CA GLN A 40 9.09 3.87 5.52
C GLN A 40 9.00 3.29 4.11
N VAL A 41 8.61 2.01 4.00
CA VAL A 41 8.43 1.33 2.71
C VAL A 41 7.35 2.02 1.88
N ILE A 42 6.21 2.37 2.50
CA ILE A 42 5.12 3.07 1.84
C ILE A 42 5.55 4.45 1.35
N ASN A 43 6.30 5.21 2.15
CA ASN A 43 6.78 6.53 1.73
C ASN A 43 7.72 6.41 0.52
N GLY A 44 8.65 5.45 0.53
CA GLY A 44 9.50 5.19 -0.65
C GLY A 44 8.70 4.75 -1.88
N PHE A 45 7.62 3.98 -1.69
CA PHE A 45 6.74 3.56 -2.79
C PHE A 45 5.94 4.73 -3.38
N ARG A 46 5.42 5.63 -2.52
CA ARG A 46 4.81 6.90 -2.94
C ARG A 46 5.77 7.70 -3.81
N ASP A 47 6.98 7.92 -3.33
CA ASP A 47 7.99 8.72 -4.02
C ASP A 47 8.42 8.10 -5.36
N THR A 48 8.49 6.76 -5.42
CA THR A 48 8.98 6.05 -6.61
C THR A 48 7.93 5.97 -7.73
N TYR A 49 6.66 5.74 -7.37
CA TYR A 49 5.58 5.38 -8.29
C TYR A 49 4.40 6.35 -8.33
N GLY A 50 4.39 7.40 -7.49
CA GLY A 50 3.29 8.37 -7.42
C GLY A 50 2.01 7.82 -6.80
N LEU A 51 2.11 6.79 -5.97
CA LEU A 51 0.95 6.12 -5.38
C LEU A 51 0.20 7.02 -4.38
N SER A 52 -1.10 7.16 -4.58
CA SER A 52 -1.99 7.77 -3.58
C SER A 52 -2.17 6.85 -2.38
N VAL A 53 -1.85 7.34 -1.18
CA VAL A 53 -2.06 6.59 0.07
C VAL A 53 -2.87 7.45 1.03
N ILE A 54 -3.80 6.83 1.75
CA ILE A 54 -4.52 7.41 2.88
C ILE A 54 -4.05 6.65 4.12
N PRO A 55 -3.09 7.18 4.88
CA PRO A 55 -2.67 6.55 6.12
C PRO A 55 -3.71 6.79 7.21
N VAL A 56 -4.02 5.74 7.97
CA VAL A 56 -5.03 5.71 9.03
C VAL A 56 -4.40 5.13 10.29
N SER A 57 -4.21 5.99 11.30
CA SER A 57 -3.73 5.59 12.61
C SER A 57 -4.88 5.00 13.43
N VAL A 58 -4.77 3.74 13.84
CA VAL A 58 -5.81 3.05 14.63
C VAL A 58 -5.64 3.22 16.14
N ASP A 59 -4.47 3.67 16.59
CA ASP A 59 -4.18 4.00 17.99
C ASP A 59 -4.14 5.51 18.26
N GLY A 60 -4.38 6.33 17.24
CA GLY A 60 -4.36 7.79 17.31
C GLY A 60 -2.96 8.41 17.35
N VAL A 61 -1.90 7.60 17.35
CA VAL A 61 -0.52 8.08 17.26
C VAL A 61 -0.12 8.22 15.81
N ILE A 62 0.34 9.41 15.43
CA ILE A 62 0.72 9.74 14.05
C ILE A 62 2.22 9.48 13.86
N ASN A 63 2.56 8.64 12.89
CA ASN A 63 3.95 8.44 12.50
C ASN A 63 4.47 9.71 11.79
N PRO A 64 5.63 10.27 12.16
CA PRO A 64 6.19 11.47 11.52
C PRO A 64 6.41 11.36 10.00
N LEU A 65 6.56 10.14 9.48
CA LEU A 65 6.68 9.88 8.03
C LEU A 65 5.34 9.93 7.30
N LEU A 66 4.23 9.93 8.03
CA LEU A 66 2.87 9.96 7.51
C LEU A 66 2.09 11.11 8.16
N PRO A 67 2.56 12.37 8.04
CA PRO A 67 1.94 13.51 8.72
C PRO A 67 0.53 13.81 8.22
N ASP A 68 0.15 13.29 7.06
CA ASP A 68 -1.18 13.36 6.45
C ASP A 68 -2.15 12.27 6.97
N SER A 69 -1.75 11.53 8.01
CA SER A 69 -2.57 10.48 8.61
C SER A 69 -3.87 11.00 9.21
N ARG A 70 -4.91 10.19 9.05
CA ARG A 70 -6.20 10.36 9.73
C ARG A 70 -6.25 9.42 10.93
N THR A 71 -6.96 9.80 11.98
CA THR A 71 -7.31 8.86 13.06
C THR A 71 -8.45 7.96 12.59
N ASP A 72 -8.39 6.67 12.93
CA ASP A 72 -9.50 5.75 12.69
C ASP A 72 -10.74 6.18 13.49
N GLN A 73 -11.85 6.28 12.78
CA GLN A 73 -13.19 6.55 13.29
C GLN A 73 -14.13 5.40 12.90
N GLY A 74 -13.60 4.16 12.92
CA GLY A 74 -14.31 2.94 12.53
C GLY A 74 -14.16 2.54 11.06
N GLN A 75 -13.24 3.13 10.30
CA GLN A 75 -12.94 2.67 8.94
C GLN A 75 -12.39 1.24 8.97
N ALA A 76 -11.47 0.95 9.89
CA ALA A 76 -10.89 -0.38 10.06
C ALA A 76 -11.97 -1.44 10.31
N GLN A 77 -12.90 -1.15 11.23
CA GLN A 77 -14.02 -2.04 11.55
C GLN A 77 -14.94 -2.28 10.35
N ARG A 78 -15.36 -1.21 9.65
CA ARG A 78 -16.26 -1.32 8.49
C ARG A 78 -15.64 -2.12 7.34
N LEU A 79 -14.32 -2.04 7.19
CA LEU A 79 -13.56 -2.78 6.18
C LEU A 79 -13.10 -4.17 6.66
N GLY A 80 -13.47 -4.58 7.87
CA GLY A 80 -13.11 -5.88 8.43
C GLY A 80 -11.61 -6.06 8.71
N VAL A 81 -10.86 -4.96 8.87
CA VAL A 81 -9.43 -4.99 9.19
C VAL A 81 -9.25 -5.39 10.65
N LYS A 82 -8.69 -6.59 10.88
CA LYS A 82 -8.46 -7.17 12.23
C LYS A 82 -7.00 -7.26 12.63
N TYR A 83 -6.09 -7.22 11.66
CA TYR A 83 -4.65 -7.38 11.86
C TYR A 83 -3.94 -6.13 11.33
N PHE A 84 -2.90 -5.72 12.04
CA PHE A 84 -2.12 -4.53 11.71
C PHE A 84 -0.62 -4.89 11.61
N PRO A 85 0.14 -4.19 10.77
CA PRO A 85 -0.35 -3.19 9.83
C PRO A 85 -1.13 -3.84 8.65
N ALA A 86 -2.01 -3.08 8.02
CA ALA A 86 -2.79 -3.55 6.87
C ALA A 86 -2.79 -2.53 5.73
N MET A 87 -2.60 -3.03 4.50
CA MET A 87 -2.77 -2.24 3.29
C MET A 87 -4.02 -2.72 2.56
N MET A 88 -4.94 -1.80 2.31
CA MET A 88 -6.17 -2.05 1.56
C MET A 88 -6.06 -1.34 0.22
N LEU A 89 -6.20 -2.07 -0.88
CA LEU A 89 -6.26 -1.49 -2.22
C LEU A 89 -7.62 -0.82 -2.42
N VAL A 90 -7.61 0.42 -2.90
CA VAL A 90 -8.81 1.20 -3.22
C VAL A 90 -8.91 1.34 -4.73
N ASP A 91 -10.03 0.91 -5.31
CA ASP A 91 -10.44 1.25 -6.67
C ASP A 91 -11.54 2.33 -6.60
N PRO A 92 -11.20 3.62 -6.81
CA PRO A 92 -12.16 4.70 -6.74
C PRO A 92 -13.17 4.67 -7.89
N LYS A 93 -12.85 4.05 -9.05
CA LYS A 93 -13.77 3.96 -10.18
C LYS A 93 -14.87 2.93 -9.91
N GLN A 94 -14.51 1.81 -9.30
CA GLN A 94 -15.46 0.76 -8.91
C GLN A 94 -16.06 0.97 -7.53
N GLY A 95 -15.54 1.93 -6.75
CA GLY A 95 -15.94 2.13 -5.35
C GLY A 95 -15.61 0.95 -4.45
N SER A 96 -14.60 0.14 -4.81
CA SER A 96 -14.27 -1.09 -4.11
C SER A 96 -13.01 -0.93 -3.26
N VAL A 97 -12.99 -1.63 -2.12
CA VAL A 97 -11.84 -1.71 -1.22
C VAL A 97 -11.61 -3.16 -0.87
N ARG A 98 -10.38 -3.64 -1.09
CA ARG A 98 -10.00 -5.05 -0.84
C ARG A 98 -8.63 -5.15 -0.17
N PRO A 99 -8.36 -6.19 0.64
CA PRO A 99 -7.04 -6.39 1.22
C PRO A 99 -5.97 -6.55 0.13
N LEU A 100 -4.87 -5.80 0.25
CA LEU A 100 -3.65 -5.98 -0.54
C LEU A 100 -2.64 -6.81 0.25
N SER A 101 -2.43 -6.48 1.52
CA SER A 101 -1.56 -7.23 2.42
C SER A 101 -1.88 -7.00 3.89
N TYR A 102 -1.45 -7.94 4.72
CA TYR A 102 -1.39 -7.82 6.17
C TYR A 102 0.04 -8.08 6.64
N GLY A 103 0.46 -7.41 7.71
CA GLY A 103 1.81 -7.52 8.23
C GLY A 103 2.84 -6.75 7.41
N PHE A 104 4.11 -6.90 7.79
CA PHE A 104 5.23 -6.27 7.10
C PHE A 104 5.47 -6.91 5.72
N ILE A 105 5.87 -6.08 4.76
CA ILE A 105 6.15 -6.45 3.37
C ILE A 105 7.25 -5.54 2.84
N SER A 106 8.17 -6.12 2.05
CA SER A 106 9.27 -5.37 1.42
C SER A 106 8.77 -4.48 0.26
N GLN A 107 9.59 -3.52 -0.18
CA GLN A 107 9.25 -2.67 -1.32
C GLN A 107 9.09 -3.48 -2.62
N ASP A 108 9.95 -4.49 -2.82
CA ASP A 108 9.91 -5.37 -4.00
C ASP A 108 8.66 -6.26 -4.00
N ASP A 109 8.27 -6.79 -2.84
CA ASP A 109 7.06 -7.60 -2.74
C ASP A 109 5.81 -6.74 -2.88
N LEU A 110 5.83 -5.47 -2.41
CA LEU A 110 4.74 -4.53 -2.64
C LEU A 110 4.58 -4.23 -4.14
N ALA A 111 5.69 -4.04 -4.85
CA ALA A 111 5.69 -3.89 -6.31
C ALA A 111 5.07 -5.11 -7.01
N LYS A 112 5.42 -6.33 -6.60
CA LYS A 112 4.82 -7.57 -7.13
C LYS A 112 3.32 -7.64 -6.86
N GLN A 113 2.89 -7.30 -5.64
CA GLN A 113 1.46 -7.27 -5.30
C GLN A 113 0.69 -6.29 -6.19
N PHE A 114 1.25 -5.11 -6.47
CA PHE A 114 0.67 -4.17 -7.43
C PHE A 114 0.57 -4.75 -8.83
N LEU A 115 1.62 -5.38 -9.35
CA LEU A 115 1.56 -6.00 -10.68
C LEU A 115 0.47 -7.09 -10.75
N ASN A 116 0.27 -7.85 -9.68
CA ASN A 116 -0.82 -8.85 -9.59
C ASN A 116 -2.22 -8.22 -9.63
N VAL A 117 -2.39 -6.95 -9.24
CA VAL A 117 -3.66 -6.22 -9.39
C VAL A 117 -4.10 -6.16 -10.85
N SER A 118 -3.16 -5.99 -11.78
CA SER A 118 -3.47 -5.88 -13.22
C SER A 118 -3.97 -7.18 -13.85
N GLU A 119 -3.70 -8.31 -13.19
CA GLU A 119 -4.14 -9.64 -13.61
C GLU A 119 -5.43 -10.09 -12.89
N ASP A 120 -6.18 -9.14 -12.32
CA ASP A 120 -7.35 -9.39 -11.47
C ASP A 120 -7.06 -10.25 -10.22
N PHE A 121 -5.84 -10.16 -9.66
CA PHE A 121 -5.40 -11.03 -8.56
C PHE A 121 -5.70 -12.50 -8.87
N LYS A 122 -5.17 -13.05 -9.98
CA LYS A 122 -5.05 -14.51 -10.04
C LYS A 122 -4.19 -14.93 -8.85
N PRO A 123 -4.73 -15.69 -7.89
CA PRO A 123 -3.94 -16.08 -6.75
C PRO A 123 -2.84 -17.02 -7.26
N ASN A 124 -1.60 -16.62 -7.08
CA ASN A 124 -0.46 -17.53 -7.22
C ASN A 124 -0.45 -18.42 -5.98
N PHE A 125 -1.23 -19.50 -6.02
CA PHE A 125 -1.09 -20.67 -5.14
C PHE A 125 -0.26 -21.74 -5.85
#